data_AF-A0A2H5QWP3-F1
#
_entry.id   AF-A0A2H5QWP3-F1
#
_cell.length_a   1.000
_cell.length_b   1.000
_cell.length_c   1.000
_cell.angle_alpha   90.00
_cell.angle_beta   90.00
_cell.angle_gamma   90.00
#
_symmetry.space_group_name_H-M   'P 1'
#
loop_
_entity.id
_entity.type
_entity.pdbx_description
1 polymer ?
#
loop_
_entity_poly.entity_id
_entity_poly.type
_entity_poly.pdbx_seq_one_letter_code
_entity_poly.pdbx_strand_id
1 'polypeptide(L)'
;MYAYSTSKLHCEILRLFSKIEYQLPNLIVGAITKESLYNAFENGITTEQQNAHPRVADKIPSVPKNVCDQIRLWESDLNRVETTPAHYYDEFPSRDVFEAACDYARDQSGLLWEDSKKMRLVVNAEIHMHMREFLRGQNK
;
A
#
# COMPACT_ATOMS: atom_id res chain seq x y z
N MET A 1 -15.91 19.70 -5.31
CA MET A 1 -16.88 19.24 -4.29
C MET A 1 -17.74 20.42 -3.88
N TYR A 2 -19.04 20.21 -3.72
CA TYR A 2 -19.99 21.20 -3.23
C TYR A 2 -20.76 20.60 -2.06
N ALA A 3 -20.75 21.29 -0.91
CA ALA A 3 -21.45 20.85 0.28
C ALA A 3 -22.36 21.96 0.82
N TYR A 4 -23.66 21.67 0.94
CA TYR A 4 -24.63 22.61 1.47
C TYR A 4 -24.68 22.49 3.00
N SER A 5 -23.99 23.40 3.69
CA SER A 5 -23.92 23.41 5.14
C SER A 5 -23.55 24.81 5.64
N THR A 6 -24.14 25.20 6.76
CA THR A 6 -23.76 26.40 7.53
C THR A 6 -22.87 26.04 8.73
N SER A 7 -22.71 24.75 9.03
CA SER A 7 -21.95 24.26 10.18
C SER A 7 -20.45 24.41 9.97
N LYS A 8 -19.78 25.09 10.90
CA LYS A 8 -18.31 25.19 10.94
C LYS A 8 -17.67 23.81 11.10
N LEU A 9 -18.27 22.92 11.89
CA LEU A 9 -17.77 21.56 12.07
C LEU A 9 -17.72 20.80 10.75
N HIS A 10 -18.76 20.90 9.92
CA HIS A 10 -18.74 20.25 8.61
C HIS A 10 -17.64 20.82 7.71
N CYS A 11 -17.37 22.14 7.78
CA CYS A 11 -16.25 22.74 7.05
C CYS A 11 -14.91 22.15 7.50
N GLU A 12 -14.68 22.02 8.80
CA GLU A 12 -13.45 21.45 9.34
C GLU A 12 -13.29 19.96 9.03
N ILE A 13 -14.37 19.17 9.03
CA ILE A 13 -14.35 17.78 8.58
C ILE A 13 -13.93 17.70 7.10
N LEU A 14 -14.49 18.55 6.24
CA LEU A 14 -14.13 18.58 4.82
C LEU A 14 -12.66 19.00 4.60
N ARG A 15 -12.09 19.86 5.46
CA ARG A 15 -10.68 20.24 5.40
C ARG A 15 -9.72 19.08 5.61
N LEU A 16 -10.14 18.01 6.28
CA LEU A 16 -9.29 16.85 6.53
C LEU A 16 -8.86 16.15 5.24
N PHE A 17 -9.66 16.24 4.17
CA PHE A 17 -9.42 15.49 2.92
C PHE A 17 -9.67 16.32 1.64
N SER A 18 -9.95 17.62 1.78
CA SER A 18 -10.14 18.51 0.64
C SER A 18 -9.61 19.92 0.93
N LYS A 19 -9.17 20.60 -0.12
CA LYS A 19 -8.81 22.01 -0.05
C LYS A 19 -10.08 22.86 -0.21
N ILE A 20 -10.48 23.56 0.84
CA ILE A 20 -11.60 24.51 0.77
C ILE A 20 -11.18 25.75 -0.02
N GLU A 21 -11.85 26.02 -1.12
CA GLU A 21 -11.57 27.15 -2.02
C GLU A 21 -12.45 28.36 -1.66
N TYR A 22 -13.74 28.11 -1.43
CA TYR A 22 -14.70 29.16 -1.07
C TYR A 22 -15.64 28.67 0.02
N GLN A 23 -15.93 29.56 0.97
CA GLN A 23 -16.98 29.37 1.96
C GLN A 23 -18.00 30.50 1.81
N LEU A 24 -19.19 30.14 1.35
CA LEU A 24 -20.36 31.00 1.24
C LEU A 24 -21.31 30.73 2.42
N PRO A 25 -22.34 31.57 2.65
CA PRO A 25 -23.20 31.43 3.83
C PRO A 25 -23.87 30.06 4.00
N ASN A 26 -24.18 29.35 2.91
CA ASN A 26 -24.84 28.04 2.92
C ASN A 26 -24.18 27.01 1.99
N LEU A 27 -23.00 27.33 1.44
CA LEU A 27 -22.32 26.49 0.46
C LEU A 27 -20.82 26.50 0.72
N ILE A 28 -20.24 25.33 0.82
CA ILE A 28 -18.80 25.10 0.90
C ILE A 28 -18.36 24.53 -0.45
N VAL A 29 -17.36 25.17 -1.05
CA VAL A 29 -16.74 24.74 -2.30
C VAL A 29 -15.32 24.31 -1.98
N GLY A 30 -14.98 23.07 -2.36
CA GLY A 30 -13.64 22.54 -2.15
C GLY A 30 -13.19 21.65 -3.30
N ALA A 31 -11.88 21.55 -3.48
CA ALA A 31 -11.23 20.65 -4.42
C ALA A 31 -10.60 19.48 -3.67
N ILE A 32 -10.85 18.26 -4.16
CA ILE A 32 -10.11 17.08 -3.70
C ILE A 32 -8.88 16.97 -4.61
N THR A 33 -7.70 17.18 -4.04
CA THR A 33 -6.43 17.04 -4.74
C THR A 33 -5.64 15.88 -4.14
N LYS A 34 -4.64 15.41 -4.88
CA LYS A 34 -3.71 14.37 -4.43
C LYS A 34 -3.07 14.75 -3.09
N GLU A 35 -2.62 15.99 -2.96
CA GLU A 35 -1.95 16.51 -1.76
C GLU A 35 -2.89 16.57 -0.56
N SER A 36 -4.15 16.99 -0.75
CA SER A 36 -5.13 17.03 0.34
C SER A 36 -5.46 15.63 0.87
N LEU A 37 -5.46 14.62 -0.01
CA LEU A 37 -5.72 13.24 0.37
C LEU A 37 -4.51 12.59 1.02
N TYR A 38 -3.29 12.95 0.63
CA TYR A 38 -2.09 12.42 1.27
C TYR A 38 -2.05 12.75 2.77
N ASN A 39 -2.36 14.00 3.12
CA ASN A 39 -2.51 14.41 4.51
C ASN A 39 -3.63 13.63 5.21
N ALA A 40 -4.75 13.39 4.52
CA ALA A 40 -5.84 12.57 5.07
C ALA A 40 -5.40 11.13 5.36
N PHE A 41 -4.66 10.51 4.44
CA PHE A 41 -4.16 9.14 4.55
C PHE A 41 -3.15 9.00 5.69
N GLU A 42 -2.23 9.96 5.86
CA GLU A 42 -1.29 10.01 6.99
C GLU A 42 -2.01 10.08 8.35
N ASN A 43 -3.18 10.71 8.39
CA ASN A 43 -4.03 10.77 9.58
C ASN A 43 -5.00 9.59 9.72
N GLY A 44 -4.86 8.54 8.90
CA GLY A 44 -5.63 7.30 8.98
C GLY A 44 -7.03 7.36 8.35
N ILE A 45 -7.34 8.35 7.52
CA ILE A 45 -8.61 8.43 6.79
C ILE A 45 -8.49 7.59 5.51
N THR A 46 -9.17 6.44 5.47
CA THR A 46 -9.12 5.50 4.34
C THR A 46 -10.26 5.69 3.34
N THR A 47 -10.11 5.11 2.15
CA THR A 47 -11.07 5.25 1.04
C THR A 47 -12.41 4.54 1.23
N GLU A 48 -12.58 3.79 2.31
CA GLU A 48 -13.80 3.02 2.62
C GLU A 48 -14.90 3.85 3.29
N GLN A 49 -14.59 5.05 3.77
CA GLN A 49 -15.53 5.92 4.48
C GLN A 49 -16.46 6.68 3.51
N GLN A 50 -17.58 6.06 3.11
CA GLN A 50 -18.59 6.72 2.27
C GLN A 50 -19.68 7.41 3.10
N ASN A 51 -19.66 8.75 3.12
CA ASN A 51 -20.75 9.56 3.63
C ASN A 51 -21.39 10.35 2.49
N ALA A 52 -22.35 9.73 1.78
CA ALA A 52 -23.11 10.41 0.75
C ALA A 52 -24.30 11.18 1.35
N HIS A 53 -24.57 12.37 0.83
CA HIS A 53 -25.76 13.13 1.21
C HIS A 53 -27.03 12.32 0.86
N PRO A 54 -28.10 12.31 1.69
CA PRO A 54 -29.29 11.48 1.49
C PRO A 54 -29.89 11.54 0.08
N ARG A 55 -29.92 12.75 -0.53
CA ARG A 55 -30.39 12.97 -1.91
C ARG A 55 -29.57 12.28 -3.02
N VAL A 56 -28.35 11.85 -2.72
CA VAL A 56 -27.43 11.19 -3.65
C VAL A 56 -27.13 9.75 -3.20
N ALA A 57 -27.46 9.40 -1.95
CA ALA A 57 -27.32 8.05 -1.41
C ALA A 57 -28.14 7.02 -2.20
N ASP A 58 -29.32 7.41 -2.70
CA ASP A 58 -30.18 6.54 -3.52
C ASP A 58 -29.67 6.32 -4.95
N LYS A 59 -28.67 7.11 -5.40
CA LYS A 59 -28.01 6.87 -6.69
C LYS A 59 -26.94 5.81 -6.50
N ILE A 60 -26.97 4.78 -7.35
CA ILE A 60 -25.96 3.72 -7.34
C ILE A 60 -25.16 3.79 -8.66
N PRO A 61 -23.84 4.09 -8.61
CA PRO A 61 -23.06 4.44 -7.42
C PRO A 61 -23.27 5.90 -6.98
N SER A 62 -23.21 6.14 -5.67
CA SER A 62 -23.46 7.47 -5.07
C SER A 62 -22.35 8.47 -5.41
N VAL A 63 -21.15 7.95 -5.64
CA VAL A 63 -19.99 8.66 -6.17
C VAL A 63 -19.61 8.03 -7.50
N PRO A 64 -19.34 8.82 -8.56
CA PRO A 64 -18.90 8.30 -9.84
C PRO A 64 -17.66 7.40 -9.70
N LYS A 65 -17.68 6.23 -10.36
CA LYS A 65 -16.64 5.20 -10.23
C LYS A 65 -15.24 5.74 -10.51
N ASN A 66 -15.08 6.57 -11.53
CA ASN A 66 -13.79 7.17 -11.88
C ASN A 66 -13.20 8.03 -10.74
N VAL A 67 -14.04 8.70 -9.94
CA VAL A 67 -13.60 9.46 -8.77
C VAL A 67 -13.13 8.52 -7.68
N CYS A 68 -13.88 7.46 -7.38
CA CYS A 68 -13.46 6.44 -6.41
C CYS A 68 -12.14 5.77 -6.81
N ASP A 69 -12.01 5.36 -8.07
CA ASP A 69 -10.81 4.72 -8.60
C ASP A 69 -9.61 5.68 -8.53
N GLN A 70 -9.81 6.97 -8.83
CA GLN A 70 -8.75 7.97 -8.75
C GLN A 70 -8.23 8.14 -7.31
N ILE A 71 -9.11 8.15 -6.31
CA ILE A 71 -8.73 8.27 -4.90
C ILE A 71 -7.97 7.00 -4.47
N ARG A 72 -8.42 5.81 -4.86
CA ARG A 72 -7.72 4.53 -4.57
C ARG A 72 -6.34 4.47 -5.20
N LEU A 73 -6.19 4.98 -6.43
CA LEU A 73 -4.88 5.10 -7.08
C LEU A 73 -3.94 6.01 -6.29
N TRP A 74 -4.45 7.12 -5.75
CA TRP A 74 -3.65 8.01 -4.91
C TRP A 74 -3.30 7.40 -3.53
N GLU A 75 -4.18 6.61 -2.93
CA GLU A 75 -3.87 5.85 -1.72
C GLU A 75 -2.76 4.80 -1.98
N SER A 76 -2.87 4.07 -3.09
CA SER A 76 -1.87 3.08 -3.51
C SER A 76 -0.53 3.72 -3.88
N ASP A 77 -0.55 4.97 -4.36
CA ASP A 77 0.67 5.73 -4.65
C ASP A 77 1.51 6.03 -3.39
N LEU A 78 0.91 6.10 -2.20
CA LEU A 78 1.66 6.20 -0.95
C LEU A 78 2.27 4.87 -0.52
N ASN A 79 1.54 3.77 -0.74
CA ASN A 79 1.95 2.42 -0.38
C ASN A 79 2.72 1.71 -1.51
N ARG A 80 3.59 2.45 -2.23
CA ARG A 80 4.36 1.91 -3.37
C ARG A 80 5.46 0.93 -2.98
N VAL A 81 5.91 0.99 -1.73
CA VAL A 81 7.06 0.24 -1.24
C VAL A 81 6.65 -0.52 0.00
N GLU A 82 6.69 -1.85 -0.11
CA GLU A 82 6.59 -2.73 1.04
C GLU A 82 8.00 -3.16 1.46
N THR A 83 8.33 -3.00 2.73
CA THR A 83 9.60 -3.47 3.29
C THR A 83 9.39 -4.82 3.94
N THR A 84 10.05 -5.85 3.42
CA THR A 84 10.05 -7.20 4.03
C THR A 84 11.44 -7.48 4.61
N PRO A 85 11.56 -7.78 5.92
CA PRO A 85 12.84 -8.24 6.49
C PRO A 85 13.33 -9.49 5.77
N ALA A 86 14.55 -9.44 5.25
CA ALA A 86 15.08 -10.47 4.39
C ALA A 86 16.58 -10.67 4.55
N HIS A 87 17.06 -11.86 4.19
CA HIS A 87 18.49 -12.18 4.12
C HIS A 87 18.89 -12.46 2.68
N TYR A 88 20.01 -11.87 2.29
CA TYR A 88 20.59 -12.05 0.97
C TYR A 88 21.73 -13.07 1.04
N TYR A 89 21.73 -14.01 0.10
CA TYR A 89 22.74 -15.04 -0.06
C TYR A 89 23.37 -14.93 -1.44
N ASP A 90 24.69 -14.94 -1.47
CA ASP A 90 25.52 -14.96 -2.67
C ASP A 90 26.75 -15.85 -2.49
N GLU A 91 27.64 -15.81 -3.49
CA GLU A 91 28.91 -16.55 -3.49
C GLU A 91 28.76 -18.06 -3.25
N PHE A 92 27.71 -18.67 -3.84
CA PHE A 92 27.53 -20.12 -3.78
C PHE A 92 28.71 -20.85 -4.43
N PRO A 93 29.19 -21.94 -3.82
CA PRO A 93 30.38 -22.67 -4.27
C PRO A 93 30.15 -23.40 -5.61
N SER A 94 28.91 -23.80 -5.90
CA SER A 94 28.52 -24.41 -7.16
C SER A 94 27.06 -24.09 -7.50
N ARG A 95 26.71 -24.32 -8.77
CA ARG A 95 25.34 -24.16 -9.25
C ARG A 95 24.37 -25.15 -8.57
N ASP A 96 24.82 -26.37 -8.31
CA ASP A 96 24.00 -27.40 -7.66
C ASP A 96 23.62 -27.01 -6.23
N VAL A 97 24.56 -26.41 -5.47
CA VAL A 97 24.28 -25.92 -4.10
C VAL A 97 23.31 -24.73 -4.12
N PHE A 98 23.43 -23.85 -5.12
CA PHE A 98 22.48 -22.77 -5.33
C PHE A 98 21.07 -23.29 -5.65
N GLU A 99 20.94 -24.23 -6.58
CA GLU A 99 19.64 -24.81 -6.97
C GLU A 99 18.99 -25.53 -5.78
N ALA A 100 19.76 -26.32 -5.01
CA ALA A 100 19.27 -26.98 -3.80
C ALA A 100 18.82 -25.98 -2.70
N ALA A 101 19.52 -24.84 -2.57
CA ALA A 101 19.13 -23.78 -1.63
C ALA A 101 17.84 -23.06 -2.04
N CYS A 102 17.65 -22.83 -3.35
CA CYS A 102 16.41 -22.28 -3.88
C CYS A 102 15.23 -23.24 -3.68
N ASP A 103 15.42 -24.54 -3.94
CA ASP A 103 14.40 -25.57 -3.73
C ASP A 103 13.98 -25.63 -2.26
N TYR A 104 14.96 -25.67 -1.34
CA TYR A 104 14.69 -25.64 0.10
C TYR A 104 13.96 -24.37 0.54
N ALA A 105 14.35 -23.19 0.02
CA ALA A 105 13.66 -21.94 0.33
C ALA A 105 12.21 -21.89 -0.21
N ARG A 106 11.94 -22.52 -1.36
CA ARG A 106 10.57 -22.66 -1.90
C ARG A 106 9.74 -23.63 -1.07
N ASP A 107 10.31 -24.76 -0.66
CA ASP A 107 9.62 -25.74 0.20
C ASP A 107 9.24 -25.14 1.56
N GLN A 108 10.09 -24.27 2.10
CA GLN A 108 9.82 -23.52 3.33
C GLN A 108 8.96 -22.26 3.12
N SER A 109 8.45 -22.02 1.89
CA SER A 109 7.64 -20.84 1.52
C SER A 109 8.28 -19.49 1.88
N GLY A 110 9.61 -19.41 1.91
CA GLY A 110 10.34 -18.22 2.32
C GLY A 110 11.22 -17.60 1.23
N LEU A 111 11.23 -18.14 0.01
CA LEU A 111 11.93 -17.54 -1.13
C LEU A 111 11.22 -16.25 -1.57
N LEU A 112 11.93 -15.11 -1.50
CA LEU A 112 11.41 -13.81 -1.93
C LEU A 112 11.87 -13.45 -3.35
N TRP A 113 13.11 -13.79 -3.70
CA TRP A 113 13.69 -13.48 -5.01
C TRP A 113 14.88 -14.38 -5.31
N GLU A 114 15.11 -14.67 -6.59
CA GLU A 114 16.29 -15.41 -7.07
C GLU A 114 16.83 -14.85 -8.39
N ASP A 115 18.15 -14.95 -8.58
CA ASP A 115 18.85 -14.68 -9.84
C ASP A 115 19.78 -15.85 -10.17
N SER A 116 19.33 -16.73 -11.06
CA SER A 116 20.05 -17.93 -11.48
C SER A 116 21.30 -17.65 -12.33
N LYS A 117 21.50 -16.42 -12.84
CA LYS A 117 22.70 -16.06 -13.62
C LYS A 117 23.86 -15.70 -12.70
N LYS A 118 23.55 -15.00 -11.60
CA LYS A 118 24.56 -14.56 -10.62
C LYS A 118 24.64 -15.46 -9.38
N MET A 119 23.80 -16.50 -9.31
CA MET A 119 23.66 -17.39 -8.15
C MET A 119 23.39 -16.59 -6.88
N ARG A 120 22.26 -15.86 -6.87
CA ARG A 120 21.86 -15.03 -5.74
C ARG A 120 20.43 -15.36 -5.37
N LEU A 121 20.14 -15.36 -4.08
CA LEU A 121 18.77 -15.51 -3.60
C LEU A 121 18.53 -14.63 -2.38
N VAL A 122 17.27 -14.23 -2.21
CA VAL A 122 16.79 -13.47 -1.07
C VAL A 122 15.68 -14.28 -0.42
N VAL A 123 15.80 -14.48 0.88
CA VAL A 123 14.80 -15.20 1.68
C VAL A 123 14.21 -14.32 2.76
N ASN A 124 13.01 -14.65 3.20
CA ASN A 124 12.39 -14.04 4.38
C ASN A 124 13.26 -14.28 5.63
N ALA A 125 13.36 -13.28 6.49
CA ALA A 125 14.12 -13.36 7.74
C ALA A 125 13.69 -14.52 8.65
N GLU A 126 12.43 -14.94 8.59
CA GLU A 126 11.91 -16.07 9.37
C GLU A 126 12.61 -17.39 9.05
N ILE A 127 12.98 -17.61 7.78
CA ILE A 127 13.59 -18.87 7.34
C ILE A 127 15.13 -18.85 7.39
N HIS A 128 15.74 -17.75 7.82
CA HIS A 128 17.18 -17.56 7.81
C HIS A 128 17.93 -18.64 8.61
N MET A 129 17.41 -19.00 9.79
CA MET A 129 18.03 -20.02 10.64
C MET A 129 18.01 -21.40 9.97
N HIS A 130 16.87 -21.79 9.41
CA HIS A 130 16.70 -23.04 8.68
C HIS A 130 17.61 -23.12 7.44
N MET A 131 17.72 -22.01 6.69
CA MET A 131 18.65 -21.91 5.56
C MET A 131 20.11 -22.09 5.98
N ARG A 132 20.54 -21.50 7.11
CA ARG A 132 21.91 -21.67 7.61
C ARG A 132 22.22 -23.10 8.02
N GLU A 133 21.26 -23.79 8.63
CA GLU A 133 21.42 -25.21 9.00
C GLU A 133 21.54 -26.10 7.76
N PHE A 134 20.68 -25.88 6.76
CA PHE A 134 20.73 -26.61 5.49
C PHE A 134 22.07 -26.43 4.76
N LEU A 135 22.53 -25.18 4.62
CA LEU A 135 23.79 -24.88 3.92
C LEU A 135 25.03 -25.41 4.66
N ARG A 136 24.99 -25.47 6.00
CA ARG A 136 26.07 -26.12 6.78
C ARG A 136 26.14 -27.62 6.55
N GLY A 137 25.01 -28.28 6.29
CA GLY A 137 24.94 -29.70 5.97
C GLY A 137 25.55 -30.03 4.60
N GLN A 138 25.45 -29.12 3.63
CA GLN A 138 25.97 -29.27 2.26
C GLN A 138 27.49 -29.06 2.14
N ASN A 139 28.14 -28.44 3.14
CA ASN A 139 29.59 -28.21 3.18
C ASN A 139 30.40 -29.36 3.84
N LYS A 140 29.76 -30.48 4.15
CA LYS A 140 30.42 -31.70 4.66
C LYS A 140 30.58 -32.72 3.54
#